data_AF-A0A087UAJ7-F1
#
_entry.id   AF-A0A087UAJ7-F1
#
_cell.length_a   1.000
_cell.length_b   1.000
_cell.length_c   1.000
_cell.angle_alpha   90.00
_cell.angle_beta   90.00
_cell.angle_gamma   90.00
#
_symmetry.space_group_name_H-M   'P 1'
#
loop_
_entity.id
_entity.type
_entity.pdbx_description
1 polymer ?
#
loop_
_entity_poly.entity_id
_entity_poly.type
_entity_poly.pdbx_seq_one_letter_code
_entity_poly.pdbx_strand_id
1 'polypeptide(L)' 'MDIVLRPVLGTSTLIYLDDIIVTSEILEERIKHLEEAFTLLNEAGLKINPKKCKFAAKELRY' A
#
# COMPACT_ATOMS: atom_id res chain seq x y z
N MET A 1 -6.11 -0.43 -11.48
CA MET A 1 -5.43 -0.07 -10.22
C MET A 1 -4.14 0.72 -10.45
N ASP A 2 -3.35 0.39 -11.48
CA ASP A 2 -2.04 1.01 -11.75
C ASP A 2 -2.02 2.55 -11.76
N ILE A 3 -3.09 3.22 -12.23
CA ILE A 3 -3.12 4.68 -12.43
C ILE A 3 -3.32 5.47 -11.12
N VAL A 4 -4.03 4.89 -10.15
CA VAL A 4 -4.44 5.56 -8.90
C VAL A 4 -3.26 5.73 -7.95
N LEU A 5 -2.35 4.75 -7.94
CA LEU A 5 -1.24 4.69 -7.00
C LEU A 5 0.11 5.03 -7.65
N ARG A 6 0.10 5.58 -8.88
CA ARG A 6 1.31 6.10 -9.55
C ARG A 6 2.11 7.11 -8.72
N PRO A 7 1.51 7.99 -7.90
CA PRO A 7 2.27 8.94 -7.09
C PRO A 7 3.13 8.26 -6.02
N VAL A 8 2.70 7.09 -5.52
CA VAL A 8 3.36 6.35 -4.43
C VAL A 8 4.16 5.15 -4.92
N LEU A 9 4.07 4.83 -6.22
CA LEU A 9 4.75 3.73 -6.90
C LEU A 9 6.25 4.01 -7.06
N GLY A 10 7.10 3.11 -6.56
CA GLY A 10 8.53 3.06 -6.88
C GLY A 10 9.49 3.50 -5.77
N THR A 11 9.04 4.29 -4.79
CA THR A 11 9.90 4.71 -3.66
C THR A 11 9.79 3.77 -2.47
N SER A 12 8.56 3.44 -2.09
CA SER A 12 8.25 2.69 -0.85
C SER A 12 7.07 1.73 -1.00
N THR A 13 6.36 1.82 -2.13
CA THR A 13 5.17 1.03 -2.42
C THR A 13 5.35 0.32 -3.74
N LEU A 14 5.13 -0.99 -3.72
CA LEU A 14 5.19 -1.91 -4.84
C LEU A 14 3.77 -2.42 -5.08
N ILE A 15 3.36 -2.49 -6.35
CA ILE A 15 2.01 -2.93 -6.71
C ILE A 15 2.14 -4.10 -7.65
N TYR A 16 1.42 -5.18 -7.33
CA TYR A 16 1.37 -6.37 -8.15
C TYR A 16 -0.09 -6.76 -8.37
N LEU A 17 -0.63 -6.40 -9.54
CA LEU A 17 -2.04 -6.61 -9.93
C LEU A 17 -3.04 -5.97 -8.95
N ASP A 18 -3.53 -6.76 -7.99
CA ASP A 18 -4.49 -6.40 -6.95
C ASP A 18 -3.84 -6.24 -5.56
N ASP A 19 -2.58 -6.63 -5.42
CA ASP A 19 -1.83 -6.53 -4.17
C ASP A 19 -1.00 -5.25 -4.13
N ILE A 20 -1.08 -4.56 -2.99
CA ILE A 20 -0.28 -3.38 -2.67
C ILE A 20 0.66 -3.77 -1.53
N ILE A 21 1.95 -3.64 -1.78
CA ILE A 21 3.03 -3.99 -0.86
C ILE A 21 3.73 -2.71 -0.46
N VAL A 22 3.59 -2.30 0.80
CA VAL A 22 4.28 -1.12 1.34
C VAL A 22 5.47 -1.60 2.19
N THR A 23 6.68 -1.28 1.74
CA THR A 23 7.93 -1.58 2.43
C THR A 23 8.70 -0.29 2.68
N SER A 24 9.12 -0.06 3.92
CA SER A 24 9.94 1.09 4.28
C SER A 24 10.91 0.68 5.38
N GLU A 25 12.07 1.33 5.44
CA GLU A 25 13.10 1.04 6.45
C GLU A 25 12.65 1.46 7.86
N ILE A 26 11.82 2.51 7.97
CA ILE A 26 11.37 3.10 9.24
C ILE A 26 9.84 2.95 9.38
N LEU A 27 9.39 2.64 10.59
CA LEU A 27 7.97 2.43 10.90
C LEU A 27 7.12 3.68 10.63
N GLU A 28 7.59 4.87 11.01
CA GLU A 28 6.90 6.15 10.76
C GLU A 28 6.67 6.41 9.28
N GLU A 29 7.69 6.19 8.45
CA GLU A 29 7.57 6.31 6.99
C GLU A 29 6.58 5.29 6.45
N ARG A 30 6.61 4.06 6.97
CA ARG A 30 5.68 3.00 6.58
C ARG A 30 4.22 3.37 6.88
N ILE A 31 3.96 4.07 7.97
CA ILE A 31 2.61 4.57 8.33
C ILE A 31 2.19 5.68 7.37
N LYS A 32 3.07 6.65 7.08
CA LYS A 32 2.79 7.74 6.13
C LYS A 32 2.46 7.22 4.74
N HIS A 33 3.29 6.33 4.19
CA HIS A 33 3.06 5.75 2.87
C HIS A 33 1.76 4.94 2.82
N LEU A 34 1.43 4.25 3.92
CA LEU A 34 0.19 3.51 4.02
C LEU A 34 -1.03 4.46 4.02
N GLU A 35 -0.96 5.58 4.75
CA GLU A 35 -2.00 6.61 4.80
C GLU A 35 -2.22 7.26 3.42
N GLU A 36 -1.15 7.58 2.69
CA GLU A 36 -1.24 8.09 1.32
C GLU A 36 -1.89 7.07 0.38
N ALA A 37 -1.48 5.79 0.44
CA ALA A 37 -2.09 4.74 -0.36
C ALA A 37 -3.58 4.54 -0.04
N PHE A 38 -3.96 4.56 1.25
CA PHE A 38 -5.36 4.51 1.68
C PHE A 38 -6.16 5.70 1.16
N THR A 39 -5.59 6.90 1.18
CA THR A 39 -6.23 8.12 0.70
C THR A 39 -6.51 8.02 -0.80
N LEU A 40 -5.51 7.65 -1.59
CA LEU A 40 -5.65 7.46 -3.04
C LEU A 40 -6.69 6.36 -3.38
N LEU A 41 -6.69 5.26 -2.62
CA LEU A 41 -7.70 4.20 -2.79
C LEU A 41 -9.11 4.73 -2.50
N ASN A 42 -9.27 5.53 -1.45
CA ASN A 42 -10.55 6.13 -1.08
C ASN A 42 -11.04 7.13 -2.13
N GLU A 43 -10.15 7.99 -2.64
CA GLU A 43 -10.44 8.95 -3.71
C GLU A 43 -10.84 8.26 -5.02
N ALA A 44 -10.23 7.10 -5.32
CA ALA A 44 -10.61 6.28 -6.46
C ALA A 44 -11.88 5.45 -6.25
N GLY A 45 -12.51 5.50 -5.07
CA GLY A 45 -13.68 4.70 -4.72
C GLY A 45 -13.39 3.20 -4.58
N LEU A 46 -12.13 2.82 -4.40
CA LEU A 46 -11.70 1.43 -4.23
C LEU A 46 -11.82 1.02 -2.76
N LYS A 47 -12.53 -0.08 -2.53
CA LYS A 47 -12.65 -0.68 -1.19
C LYS A 47 -11.65 -1.80 -1.03
N ILE A 48 -10.98 -1.78 0.11
CA ILE A 48 -9.94 -2.70 0.49
C ILE A 48 -10.57 -3.74 1.41
N ASN A 49 -10.18 -5.00 1.28
CA ASN A 49 -10.74 -6.06 2.10
C ASN A 49 -9.85 -6.27 3.34
N PRO A 50 -10.25 -5.80 4.54
CA PRO A 50 -9.41 -5.87 5.74
C PRO A 50 -9.08 -7.31 6.15
N LYS A 51 -9.88 -8.30 5.73
CA LYS A 51 -9.58 -9.73 5.97
C LYS A 51 -8.39 -10.25 5.16
N LYS A 52 -8.09 -9.60 4.03
CA LYS A 52 -6.94 -9.92 3.17
C LYS A 52 -5.73 -9.03 3.46
N CYS A 53 -5.92 -7.90 4.12
CA CYS A 53 -4.82 -7.01 4.48
C CYS A 53 -3.98 -7.57 5.62
N LYS A 54 -2.65 -7.61 5.42
CA LYS A 54 -1.68 -7.93 6.47
C LYS A 54 -0.83 -6.69 6.74
N PHE A 55 -0.97 -6.12 7.93
CA PHE A 55 -0.21 -4.95 8.36
C PHE A 55 0.94 -5.35 9.27
N ALA A 56 2.02 -4.56 9.27
CA ALA A 56 3.19 -4.73 10.15
C ALA A 56 3.82 -6.14 10.18
N ALA A 57 3.64 -6.93 9.11
CA ALA A 57 4.33 -8.20 8.97
C ALA A 57 5.84 -7.96 8.85
N LYS A 58 6.64 -8.77 9.56
CA LYS A 58 8.11 -8.81 9.45
C LYS A 58 8.58 -9.40 8.13
N GLU A 59 7.81 -10.34 7.59
CA GLU A 59 8.07 -11.02 6.32
C GLU A 59 6.78 -11.11 5.52
N LEU A 60 6.86 -10.79 4.23
CA LEU A 60 5.82 -11.12 3.26
C LEU A 60 6.20 -12.46 2.63
N ARG A 61 5.36 -13.49 2.80
CA ARG A 61 5.40 -14.68 1.92
C ARG A 61 4.58 -14.36 0.68
N TYR A 62 5.26 -14.21 -0.45
CA TYR A 62 4.66 -14.15 -1.78
C TYR A 62 4.85 -15.50 -2.46
#